data_AF-A0A4R0KNG9-F1
#
_entry.id   AF-A0A4R0KNG9-F1
#
_cell.length_a   1.000
_cell.length_b   1.000
_cell.length_c   1.000
_cell.angle_alpha   90.00
_cell.angle_beta   90.00
_cell.angle_gamma   90.00
#
_symmetry.space_group_name_H-M   'P 1'
#
loop_
_entity.id
_entity.type
_entity.pdbx_description
1 polymer ?
#
loop_
_entity_poly.entity_id
_entity_poly.type
_entity_poly.pdbx_seq_one_letter_code
_entity_poly.pdbx_strand_id
1 'polypeptide(L)'
;MDTYIAGPDCCGCRFEQSAPAHHRRLMSLEAQPMTSLVELIEMAATWGEIEYGEFEPVIPPSEWIDFAEAHAWTDGDRVFDALVALASLVPPARSTAGARAVPVLVSV
;
A
#
# COMPACT_ATOMS: atom_id res chain seq x y z
N MET A 1 -36.81 4.22 -4.15
CA MET A 1 -35.48 3.58 -4.10
C MET A 1 -34.49 4.65 -4.49
N ASP A 2 -34.12 5.48 -3.53
CA ASP A 2 -33.13 6.55 -3.73
C ASP A 2 -31.74 5.91 -3.81
N THR A 3 -31.20 5.87 -5.01
CA THR A 3 -29.78 5.61 -5.23
C THR A 3 -29.00 6.81 -4.70
N TYR A 4 -28.58 6.71 -3.44
CA TYR A 4 -27.55 7.59 -2.89
C TYR A 4 -26.21 7.19 -3.53
N ILE A 5 -25.86 7.84 -4.64
CA ILE A 5 -24.49 7.86 -5.12
C ILE A 5 -23.78 8.90 -4.24
N ALA A 6 -23.11 8.43 -3.19
CA ALA A 6 -22.08 9.23 -2.54
C ALA A 6 -21.07 9.58 -3.64
N GLY A 7 -21.02 10.86 -4.04
CA GLY A 7 -19.91 11.35 -4.84
C GLY A 7 -18.61 11.01 -4.10
N PRO A 8 -17.52 10.65 -4.80
CA PRO A 8 -16.28 10.31 -4.13
C PRO A 8 -15.88 11.51 -3.27
N ASP A 9 -15.70 11.29 -1.96
CA ASP A 9 -15.14 12.28 -1.06
C ASP A 9 -13.71 12.57 -1.54
N CYS A 10 -13.59 13.50 -2.49
CA CYS A 10 -12.32 13.95 -3.01
C CYS A 10 -11.68 14.84 -1.95
N CYS A 11 -10.83 14.26 -1.11
CA CYS A 11 -10.10 14.97 -0.06
C CYS A 11 -9.01 15.91 -0.62
N GLY A 12 -8.62 15.73 -1.89
CA GLY A 12 -7.63 16.57 -2.60
C GLY A 12 -6.18 16.31 -2.22
N CYS A 13 -5.89 15.26 -1.42
CA CYS A 13 -4.54 14.99 -0.93
C CYS A 13 -3.61 14.46 -2.04
N ARG A 14 -2.28 14.50 -1.80
CA ARG A 14 -1.28 14.04 -2.79
C ARG A 14 -1.49 12.59 -3.24
N PHE A 15 -2.00 11.76 -2.34
CA PHE A 15 -2.23 10.33 -2.57
C PHE A 15 -3.44 10.06 -3.46
N GLU A 16 -4.50 10.87 -3.32
CA GLU A 16 -5.64 10.81 -4.22
C GLU A 16 -5.24 11.20 -5.64
N GLN A 17 -4.37 12.20 -5.78
CA GLN A 17 -3.88 12.66 -7.08
C GLN A 17 -2.95 11.65 -7.74
N SER A 18 -2.10 10.95 -6.95
CA SER A 18 -1.14 9.99 -7.48
C SER A 18 -1.74 8.61 -7.75
N ALA A 19 -2.62 8.13 -6.88
CA ALA A 19 -3.16 6.78 -6.89
C ALA A 19 -4.62 6.76 -6.40
N PRO A 20 -5.57 7.33 -7.16
CA PRO A 20 -6.95 7.57 -6.70
C PRO A 20 -7.72 6.28 -6.35
N ALA A 21 -7.47 5.18 -7.04
CA ALA A 21 -8.12 3.91 -6.75
C ALA A 21 -7.61 3.30 -5.44
N HIS A 22 -6.28 3.26 -5.27
CA HIS A 22 -5.66 2.74 -4.06
C HIS A 22 -5.96 3.64 -2.84
N HIS A 23 -5.98 4.96 -3.02
CA HIS A 23 -6.42 5.93 -2.00
C HIS A 23 -7.80 5.57 -1.44
N ARG A 24 -8.80 5.35 -2.31
CA ARG A 24 -10.16 4.98 -1.88
C ARG A 24 -10.19 3.66 -1.12
N ARG A 25 -9.36 2.70 -1.53
CA ARG A 25 -9.25 1.40 -0.84
C ARG A 25 -8.65 1.54 0.56
N LEU A 26 -7.62 2.37 0.73
CA LEU A 26 -7.07 2.69 2.05
C LEU A 26 -8.06 3.47 2.92
N MET A 27 -8.76 4.48 2.36
CA MET A 27 -9.83 5.22 3.07
C MET A 27 -10.97 4.30 3.54
N SER A 28 -11.21 3.20 2.83
CA SER A 28 -12.24 2.22 3.20
C SER A 28 -11.89 1.41 4.46
N LEU A 29 -10.67 1.50 5.01
CA LEU A 29 -10.31 0.87 6.28
C LEU A 29 -11.20 1.32 7.45
N GLU A 30 -11.63 2.58 7.45
CA GLU A 30 -12.50 3.09 8.51
C GLU A 30 -13.94 2.60 8.35
N ALA A 31 -14.49 2.66 7.13
CA ALA A 31 -15.88 2.33 6.85
C ALA A 31 -16.14 0.81 6.71
N GLN A 32 -15.17 0.08 6.16
CA GLN A 32 -15.28 -1.33 5.75
C GLN A 32 -14.02 -2.14 6.15
N PRO A 33 -13.66 -2.13 7.44
CA PRO A 33 -12.37 -2.63 7.92
C PRO A 33 -12.09 -4.08 7.51
N MET A 34 -13.05 -5.00 7.65
CA MET A 34 -12.81 -6.41 7.32
C MET A 34 -12.52 -6.65 5.85
N THR A 35 -13.35 -6.10 4.95
CA THR A 35 -13.19 -6.27 3.50
C THR A 35 -11.91 -5.60 3.02
N SER A 36 -11.68 -4.34 3.42
CA SER A 36 -10.49 -3.60 3.03
C SER A 36 -9.22 -4.21 3.58
N LEU A 37 -9.20 -4.70 4.83
CA LEU A 37 -8.03 -5.35 5.40
C LEU A 37 -7.65 -6.62 4.65
N VAL A 38 -8.60 -7.46 4.25
CA VAL A 38 -8.28 -8.69 3.51
C VAL A 38 -7.57 -8.36 2.19
N GLU A 39 -8.12 -7.43 1.41
CA GLU A 39 -7.53 -7.03 0.13
C GLU A 39 -6.14 -6.39 0.32
N LEU A 40 -5.97 -5.57 1.36
CA LEU A 40 -4.70 -4.91 1.67
C LEU A 40 -3.65 -5.89 2.22
N ILE A 41 -4.06 -6.91 2.99
CA ILE A 41 -3.18 -7.98 3.48
C ILE A 41 -2.61 -8.77 2.30
N GLU A 42 -3.48 -9.19 1.36
CA GLU A 42 -3.06 -9.93 0.18
C GLU A 42 -2.06 -9.12 -0.65
N MET A 43 -2.33 -7.84 -0.87
CA MET A 43 -1.43 -6.93 -1.59
C MET A 43 -0.11 -6.70 -0.85
N ALA A 44 -0.14 -6.50 0.47
CA ALA A 44 1.08 -6.32 1.26
C ALA A 44 1.97 -7.57 1.21
N ALA A 45 1.38 -8.75 1.39
CA ALA A 45 2.10 -10.02 1.40
C ALA A 45 2.74 -10.35 0.04
N THR A 46 2.12 -9.90 -1.06
CA THR A 46 2.58 -10.15 -2.43
C THR A 46 3.31 -8.95 -3.05
N TRP A 47 3.63 -7.92 -2.26
CA TRP A 47 4.21 -6.65 -2.73
C TRP A 47 5.51 -6.84 -3.53
N GLY A 48 6.35 -7.79 -3.14
CA GLY A 48 7.61 -8.10 -3.82
C GLY A 48 7.49 -9.09 -4.99
N GLU A 49 6.30 -9.61 -5.27
CA GLU A 49 6.02 -10.61 -6.31
C GLU A 49 5.25 -10.02 -7.50
N ILE A 50 4.55 -8.91 -7.27
CA ILE A 50 3.67 -8.29 -8.26
C ILE A 50 4.31 -6.99 -8.73
N GLU A 51 4.32 -6.79 -10.06
CA GLU A 51 4.67 -5.53 -10.72
C GLU A 51 3.56 -4.49 -10.50
N TYR A 52 3.29 -4.16 -9.24
CA TYR A 52 2.36 -3.09 -8.88
C TYR A 52 2.97 -1.76 -9.33
N GLY A 53 2.38 -1.17 -10.38
CA GLY A 53 2.81 0.11 -10.94
C GLY A 53 2.92 0.14 -12.46
N GLU A 54 2.93 -1.00 -13.15
CA GLU A 54 2.96 -1.00 -14.63
C GLU A 54 1.61 -0.63 -15.25
N PHE A 55 0.50 -0.95 -14.59
CA PHE A 55 -0.85 -0.76 -15.13
C PHE A 55 -1.74 0.18 -14.31
N GLU A 56 -1.59 0.22 -12.98
CA GLU A 56 -2.35 1.12 -12.10
C GLU A 56 -1.42 1.70 -11.02
N PRO A 57 -1.43 3.04 -10.79
CA PRO A 57 -0.63 3.65 -9.74
C PRO A 57 -1.06 3.18 -8.35
N VAL A 58 -0.07 2.87 -7.51
CA VAL A 58 -0.28 2.41 -6.13
C VAL A 58 0.51 3.26 -5.13
N ILE A 59 -0.01 3.41 -3.92
CA ILE A 59 0.69 4.02 -2.79
C ILE A 59 1.57 2.93 -2.15
N PRO A 60 2.90 3.08 -2.15
CA PRO A 60 3.78 2.07 -1.60
C PRO A 60 3.63 1.96 -0.08
N PRO A 61 3.89 0.79 0.53
CA PRO A 61 3.79 0.59 1.97
C PRO A 61 4.66 1.54 2.79
N SER A 62 5.79 1.99 2.24
CA SER A 62 6.64 3.00 2.87
C SER A 62 5.95 4.35 3.08
N GLU A 63 4.86 4.61 2.37
CA GLU A 63 4.06 5.84 2.49
C GLU A 63 2.74 5.63 3.25
N TRP A 64 2.43 4.42 3.73
CA TRP A 64 1.16 4.17 4.42
C TRP A 64 1.04 4.87 5.77
N ILE A 65 2.16 5.13 6.45
CA ILE A 65 2.17 5.91 7.69
C ILE A 65 1.90 7.38 7.39
N ASP A 66 2.62 7.97 6.43
CA ASP A 66 2.35 9.33 5.95
C ASP A 66 0.91 9.49 5.45
N PHE A 67 0.36 8.45 4.82
CA PHE A 67 -1.03 8.40 4.40
C PHE A 67 -1.97 8.49 5.60
N ALA A 68 -1.72 7.73 6.67
CA ALA A 68 -2.51 7.81 7.90
C ALA A 68 -2.50 9.23 8.47
N GLU A 69 -1.33 9.86 8.56
CA GLU A 69 -1.17 11.21 9.12
C GLU A 69 -1.84 12.30 8.28
N ALA A 70 -1.95 12.10 6.97
CA ALA A 70 -2.52 13.08 6.05
C ALA A 70 -4.06 13.16 6.08
N HIS A 71 -4.75 12.26 6.80
CA HIS A 71 -6.22 12.19 6.82
C HIS A 71 -6.78 12.36 8.23
N ALA A 72 -7.96 12.99 8.30
CA ALA A 72 -8.69 13.17 9.54
C ALA A 72 -9.63 11.98 9.77
N TRP A 73 -9.12 10.93 10.40
CA TRP A 73 -9.87 9.74 10.77
C TRP A 73 -10.82 10.01 11.95
N THR A 74 -11.96 9.31 11.96
CA THR A 74 -12.84 9.21 13.11
C THR A 74 -12.19 8.41 14.24
N ASP A 75 -11.52 7.30 13.90
CA ASP A 75 -10.77 6.43 14.82
C ASP A 75 -9.32 6.27 14.34
N GLY A 76 -8.52 7.32 14.57
CA GLY A 76 -7.15 7.41 14.05
C GLY A 76 -6.21 6.33 14.58
N ASP A 77 -6.31 5.99 15.87
CA ASP A 77 -5.45 4.96 16.50
C ASP A 77 -5.68 3.61 15.83
N ARG A 78 -6.94 3.23 15.61
CA ARG A 78 -7.28 1.98 14.96
C ARG A 78 -6.79 1.90 13.52
N VAL A 79 -6.93 2.98 12.75
CA VAL A 79 -6.48 3.02 11.35
C VAL A 79 -4.95 2.99 11.29
N PHE A 80 -4.28 3.72 12.17
CA PHE A 80 -2.84 3.70 12.31
C PHE A 80 -2.32 2.28 12.63
N ASP A 81 -2.89 1.61 13.63
CA ASP A 81 -2.53 0.24 13.99
C ASP A 81 -2.70 -0.74 12.82
N ALA A 82 -3.80 -0.59 12.06
CA ALA A 82 -4.04 -1.40 10.87
C ALA A 82 -2.97 -1.19 9.80
N LEU A 83 -2.62 0.07 9.50
CA LEU A 83 -1.61 0.40 8.49
C LEU A 83 -0.19 -0.03 8.92
N VAL A 84 0.15 0.07 10.20
CA VAL A 84 1.39 -0.48 10.77
C VAL A 84 1.44 -1.99 10.64
N ALA A 85 0.34 -2.68 10.98
CA ALA A 85 0.25 -4.13 10.84
C ALA A 85 0.40 -4.58 9.37
N LEU A 86 -0.26 -3.88 8.45
CA LEU A 86 -0.16 -4.12 7.02
C LEU A 86 1.27 -3.88 6.50
N ALA A 87 1.92 -2.78 6.86
CA ALA A 87 3.29 -2.49 6.47
C ALA A 87 4.28 -3.57 6.97
N SER A 88 4.00 -4.19 8.11
CA SER A 88 4.80 -5.28 8.68
C SER A 88 4.69 -6.60 7.93
N LEU A 89 3.67 -6.78 7.08
CA LEU A 89 3.50 -7.96 6.23
C LEU A 89 4.30 -7.87 4.93
N VAL A 90 4.85 -6.69 4.60
CA VAL A 90 5.56 -6.46 3.36
C VAL A 90 6.89 -7.21 3.39
N PRO A 91 7.13 -8.13 2.45
CA PRO A 91 8.39 -8.86 2.42
C PRO A 91 9.55 -7.89 2.15
N PRO A 92 10.72 -8.09 2.78
CA PRO A 92 11.88 -7.24 2.52
C PRO A 92 12.23 -7.33 1.04
N ALA A 93 12.56 -6.18 0.43
CA ALA A 93 13.02 -6.14 -0.95
C ALA A 93 14.17 -7.12 -1.11
N ARG A 94 13.98 -8.17 -1.94
CA ARG A 94 15.07 -9.07 -2.28
C ARG A 94 16.14 -8.23 -2.96
N SER A 95 17.24 -7.97 -2.26
CA SER A 95 18.42 -7.36 -2.88
C SER A 95 18.78 -8.21 -4.10
N THR A 96 18.64 -7.64 -5.29
CA THR A 96 19.20 -8.17 -6.54
C THR A 96 20.73 -8.03 -6.55
N ALA A 97 21.38 -8.06 -5.39
CA ALA A 97 22.81 -8.10 -5.21
C ALA A 97 23.29 -9.54 -5.34
N GLY A 98 23.36 -10.05 -6.58
CA GLY A 98 23.80 -11.42 -6.81
C GLY A 98 24.02 -11.82 -8.26
N ALA A 99 24.08 -10.87 -9.21
CA ALA A 99 24.41 -11.16 -10.61
C ALA A 99 25.75 -10.55 -11.02
N ARG A 100 26.83 -10.94 -10.32
CA ARG A 100 28.19 -11.05 -10.90
C ARG A 100 29.09 -11.81 -9.95
N ALA A 101 29.01 -13.14 -9.99
CA ALA A 101 30.15 -13.96 -9.59
C ALA A 101 31.27 -13.67 -10.59
N VAL A 102 32.28 -12.91 -10.16
CA VAL A 102 33.54 -12.80 -10.88
C VAL A 102 34.33 -14.05 -10.50
N PRO A 103 34.60 -15.00 -11.41
CA PRO A 103 35.48 -16.11 -11.09
C PRO A 103 36.89 -15.55 -10.92
N VAL A 104 37.43 -15.62 -9.70
CA VAL A 104 38.86 -15.42 -9.46
C VAL A 104 39.56 -16.65 -10.03
N LEU A 105 40.07 -16.52 -11.25
CA LEU A 105 41.05 -17.44 -11.82
C LEU A 105 42.38 -17.18 -11.11
N VAL A 106 42.72 -18.03 -10.14
CA VAL A 106 44.11 -18.16 -9.66
C VAL A 106 44.83 -19.05 -10.66
N SER A 107 45.76 -18.45 -11.43
CA SER A 107 46.72 -19.20 -12.24
C SER A 107 47.80 -19.81 -11.35
N VAL A 108 48.16 -21.06 -11.69
CA VAL A 108 49.14 -21.96 -11.06
C VAL A 108 50.55 -21.39 -11.07
#